data_AF-A0A3N6LYF4-F1
#
_entry.id   AF-A0A3N6LYF4-F1
#
_cell.length_a   1.000
_cell.length_b   1.000
_cell.length_c   1.000
_cell.angle_alpha   90.00
_cell.angle_beta   90.00
_cell.angle_gamma   90.00
#
_symmetry.space_group_name_H-M   'P 1'
#
loop_
_entity.id
_entity.type
_entity.pdbx_description
1 polymer ?
#
loop_
_entity_poly.entity_id
_entity_poly.type
_entity_poly.pdbx_seq_one_letter_code
_entity_poly.pdbx_strand_id
1 'polypeptide(L)' 'MSTGVSQSTGYGPNLQMSAFGWVMAIVLALMLLPVLPVVVLALILWKIFGEDEVIESQFETWRTASERQPNGS' A
#
# COMPACT_ATOMS: atom_id res chain seq x y z
N MET A 1 40.34 -15.43 -37.56
CA MET A 1 39.99 -14.23 -36.78
C MET A 1 38.47 -14.13 -36.76
N SER A 2 37.86 -14.43 -35.61
CA SER A 2 36.42 -14.32 -35.39
C SER A 2 36.15 -12.91 -34.85
N THR A 3 35.58 -12.05 -35.68
CA THR A 3 35.08 -10.75 -35.24
C THR A 3 33.82 -11.01 -34.41
N GLY A 4 33.97 -11.02 -33.09
CA GLY A 4 32.86 -11.17 -32.17
C GLY A 4 31.89 -10.00 -32.31
N VAL A 5 30.83 -10.22 -33.08
CA VAL A 5 29.73 -9.27 -33.35
C VAL A 5 28.81 -9.10 -32.13
N SER A 6 29.38 -9.08 -30.92
CA SER A 6 28.66 -8.90 -29.65
C SER A 6 28.97 -7.55 -28.99
N GLN A 7 29.85 -6.73 -29.58
CA GLN A 7 30.19 -5.39 -29.07
C GLN A 7 29.41 -4.25 -29.74
N SER A 8 28.39 -4.53 -30.56
CA SER A 8 27.67 -3.49 -31.33
C SER A 8 26.15 -3.46 -31.14
N THR A 9 25.64 -4.02 -30.04
CA THR A 9 24.37 -3.58 -29.49
C THR A 9 24.65 -3.18 -28.04
N GLY A 10 24.51 -1.89 -27.75
CA GLY A 10 24.79 -1.28 -26.44
C GLY A 10 23.80 -1.71 -25.35
N TYR A 11 23.61 -3.01 -25.17
CA TYR A 11 22.68 -3.66 -24.24
C TYR A 11 23.36 -4.83 -23.52
N GLY A 12 24.61 -4.65 -23.09
CA GLY A 12 25.17 -5.48 -22.01
C GLY A 12 24.56 -5.04 -20.66
N PRO A 13 24.50 -5.89 -19.62
CA PRO A 13 23.98 -5.52 -18.31
C PRO A 13 24.79 -4.33 -17.76
N ASN A 14 24.21 -3.15 -17.88
CA ASN A 14 24.85 -1.89 -17.56
C ASN A 14 24.75 -1.65 -16.05
N LEU A 15 25.63 -2.29 -15.28
CA LEU A 15 25.75 -2.12 -13.83
C LEU A 15 25.96 -0.64 -13.44
N GLN A 16 26.47 0.20 -14.34
CA GLN A 16 26.60 1.65 -14.15
C GLN A 16 25.26 2.40 -14.33
N MET A 17 24.36 1.97 -15.23
CA MET A 17 22.98 2.48 -15.29
C MET A 17 22.16 2.16 -14.03
N SER A 18 22.52 1.09 -13.31
CA SER A 18 21.90 0.69 -12.05
C SER A 18 22.31 1.60 -10.87
N ALA A 19 23.58 1.99 -10.78
CA ALA A 19 24.10 2.76 -9.64
C ALA A 19 23.43 4.13 -9.46
N PHE A 20 23.17 4.84 -10.57
CA PHE A 20 22.46 6.12 -10.53
C PHE A 20 21.03 5.96 -9.98
N GLY A 21 20.31 4.92 -10.40
CA GLY A 21 18.97 4.63 -9.91
C GLY A 21 18.94 4.36 -8.41
N TRP A 22 19.91 3.62 -7.89
CA TRP A 22 20.05 3.37 -6.45
C TRP A 22 20.33 4.64 -5.65
N VAL A 23 21.22 5.50 -6.15
CA VAL A 23 21.50 6.79 -5.50
C VAL A 23 20.23 7.66 -5.46
N MET A 24 19.52 7.78 -6.58
CA MET A 24 18.27 8.54 -6.65
C MET A 24 17.18 7.95 -5.74
N ALA A 25 17.08 6.62 -5.66
CA ALA A 25 16.15 5.95 -4.76
C ALA A 25 16.44 6.24 -3.29
N ILE A 26 17.72 6.25 -2.89
CA ILE A 26 18.13 6.60 -1.51
C ILE A 26 17.77 8.06 -1.20
N VAL A 27 18.06 8.98 -2.13
CA VAL A 27 17.73 10.40 -1.96
C VAL A 27 16.21 10.59 -1.80
N LEU A 28 15.41 9.93 -2.65
CA LEU A 28 13.94 9.97 -2.54
C LEU A 28 13.44 9.36 -1.24
N ALA A 29 14.01 8.23 -0.82
CA ALA A 29 13.64 7.57 0.43
C ALA A 29 13.93 8.49 1.63
N LEU A 30 15.07 9.18 1.65
CA LEU A 30 15.40 10.15 2.71
C LEU A 30 14.48 11.36 2.69
N MET A 31 14.05 11.83 1.52
CA MET A 31 13.05 12.90 1.41
C MET A 31 11.66 12.47 1.88
N LEU A 32 11.27 11.21 1.66
CA LEU A 32 9.97 10.66 2.06
C LEU A 32 9.92 10.17 3.50
N LEU A 33 11.07 9.78 4.08
CA LEU A 33 11.18 9.33 5.47
C LEU A 33 10.52 10.28 6.49
N PRO A 34 10.72 11.62 6.44
CA PRO A 34 10.05 12.55 7.35
C PRO A 34 8.54 12.66 7.14
N VAL A 35 8.00 12.22 6.00
CA VAL A 35 6.55 12.21 5.73
C VAL A 35 5.87 11.02 6.42
N LEU A 36 6.62 9.94 6.67
CA LEU A 36 6.13 8.72 7.30
C LEU A 36 5.41 8.94 8.65
N PRO A 37 5.93 9.73 9.62
CA PRO A 37 5.18 10.03 10.86
C PRO A 37 3.84 10.73 10.60
N VAL A 38 3.74 11.58 9.59
CA VAL A 38 2.48 12.25 9.22
C VAL A 38 1.47 11.23 8.70
N VAL A 39 1.91 10.31 7.85
CA VAL A 39 1.06 9.22 7.34
C VAL A 39 0.58 8.33 8.48
N VAL A 40 1.45 7.98 9.43
CA VAL A 40 1.09 7.18 10.61
C VAL A 40 0.02 7.89 11.43
N LEU A 41 0.18 9.20 11.70
CA LEU A 41 -0.83 9.97 12.43
C LEU A 41 -2.16 10.02 11.67
N ALA A 42 -2.13 10.23 10.35
CA ALA A 42 -3.33 10.22 9.53
C ALA A 42 -4.06 8.87 9.56
N LEU A 43 -3.31 7.76 9.54
CA LEU A 43 -3.88 6.41 9.65
C LEU A 43 -4.50 6.16 11.02
N ILE A 44 -3.87 6.62 12.10
CA ILE A 44 -4.41 6.52 13.46
C ILE A 44 -5.71 7.31 13.56
N LEU A 45 -5.73 8.56 13.08
CA LEU A 45 -6.92 9.40 13.07
C LEU A 45 -8.04 8.79 12.24
N TRP A 46 -7.74 8.28 11.04
CA TRP A 46 -8.73 7.55 10.25
C TRP A 46 -9.27 6.36 11.03
N LYS A 47 -8.43 5.52 11.62
CA LYS A 47 -8.90 4.35 12.36
C LYS A 47 -9.81 4.73 13.54
N ILE A 48 -9.47 5.78 14.27
CA ILE A 48 -10.25 6.24 15.42
C ILE A 48 -11.59 6.87 15.00
N PHE A 49 -11.58 7.73 13.97
CA PHE A 49 -12.75 8.54 13.61
C PHE A 49 -13.57 7.98 12.44
N GLY A 50 -13.03 7.01 11.71
CA GLY A 50 -13.65 6.40 10.53
C GLY A 50 -14.26 5.02 10.78
N GLU A 51 -14.19 4.49 12.00
CA GLU A 51 -14.80 3.20 12.38
C GLU A 51 -16.22 3.32 12.96
N ASP A 52 -16.76 4.53 13.12
CA ASP A 52 -18.06 4.78 13.76
C ASP A 52 -19.26 4.16 13.01
N GLU A 53 -19.09 3.68 11.78
CA GLU A 53 -20.23 3.21 10.97
C GLU A 53 -20.46 1.69 10.98
N VAL A 54 -19.49 0.86 11.40
CA VAL A 54 -19.55 -0.60 11.12
C VAL A 54 -19.84 -1.47 12.34
N ILE A 55 -19.52 -1.05 13.56
CA ILE A 55 -19.65 -1.93 14.74
C ILE A 55 -21.06 -1.92 15.35
N GLU A 56 -21.78 -0.80 15.31
CA GLU A 56 -23.08 -0.65 16.00
C GLU A 56 -24.25 -1.37 15.27
N SER A 57 -24.15 -1.62 13.96
CA SER A 57 -25.28 -2.14 13.18
C SER A 57 -25.51 -3.65 13.31
N GLN A 58 -24.51 -4.45 13.67
CA GLN A 58 -24.66 -5.92 13.66
C GLN A 58 -25.46 -6.45 14.84
N PHE A 59 -25.33 -5.84 16.03
CA PHE A 59 -26.05 -6.28 17.22
C PHE A 59 -27.52 -5.83 17.20
N GLU A 60 -27.77 -4.57 16.81
CA GLU A 60 -29.12 -4.05 16.53
C GLU A 60 -29.81 -4.89 15.44
N THR A 61 -29.16 -5.12 14.29
CA THR A 61 -29.72 -5.91 13.18
C THR A 61 -30.03 -7.35 13.58
N TRP A 62 -29.16 -8.00 14.38
CA TRP A 62 -29.41 -9.35 14.87
C TRP A 62 -30.62 -9.42 15.81
N ARG A 63 -30.77 -8.42 16.70
CA ARG A 63 -31.93 -8.32 17.61
C ARG A 63 -33.23 -8.08 16.85
N THR A 64 -33.24 -7.13 15.91
CA THR A 64 -34.44 -6.80 15.12
C THR A 64 -34.83 -7.90 14.13
N ALA A 65 -33.85 -8.64 13.59
CA ALA A 65 -34.11 -9.80 12.72
C ALA A 65 -34.74 -10.97 13.49
N SER A 66 -34.34 -11.16 14.75
CA SER A 66 -34.89 -12.18 15.65
C SER A 66 -36.32 -11.86 16.09
N GLU A 67 -36.64 -10.57 16.29
CA GLU A 67 -37.99 -10.09 16.61
C GLU A 67 -38.96 -10.11 15.41
N ARG A 68 -38.45 -10.16 14.17
CA ARG A 68 -39.26 -10.21 12.93
C ARG A 68 -39.63 -11.60 12.46
N GLN A 69 -39.28 -12.67 13.16
CA GLN A 69 -39.88 -13.98 12.86
C GLN A 69 -41.36 -13.95 13.30
N PRO A 70 -42.32 -13.97 12.36
CA PRO A 70 -43.72 -14.03 12.75
C PRO A 70 -43.95 -15.40 13.35
N ASN A 71 -44.44 -15.41 14.58
CA ASN A 71 -45.08 -16.57 15.19
C ASN A 71 -46.24 -17.00 14.27
N GLY A 72 -45.94 -17.88 13.33
CA GLY A 72 -46.87 -18.49 12.39
C GLY A 72 -47.21 -19.89 12.86
N SER A 73 -48.43 -19.98 13.40
CA SER A 73 -49.30 -21.16 13.58
C SER A 73 -49.06 -22.34 12.64
#